data_AF-A0A5B0V9F6-F1
#
_entry.id   AF-A0A5B0V9F6-F1
#
_cell.length_a   1.000
_cell.length_b   1.000
_cell.length_c   1.000
_cell.angle_alpha   90.00
_cell.angle_beta   90.00
_cell.angle_gamma   90.00
#
_symmetry.space_group_name_H-M   'P 1'
#
loop_
_entity.id
_entity.type
_entity.pdbx_description
1 polymer ?
#
loop_
_entity_poly.entity_id
_entity_poly.type
_entity_poly.pdbx_seq_one_letter_code
_entity_poly.pdbx_strand_id
1 'polypeptide(L)' 'LRQLRRHISNYIEVFYNRQRLHSGLGYRTPLEFEEIN' A
#
# COMPACT_ATOMS: atom_id res chain seq x y z
N LEU A 1 20.24 -1.37 -9.54
CA LEU A 1 19.74 -0.54 -8.41
C LEU A 1 18.57 0.39 -8.78
N ARG A 2 18.67 1.24 -9.83
CA ARG A 2 17.59 2.18 -10.20
C ARG A 2 16.25 1.51 -10.59
N GLN A 3 16.30 0.43 -11.38
CA GLN A 3 15.09 -0.31 -11.79
C GLN A 3 14.39 -1.00 -10.61
N LEU A 4 15.15 -1.60 -9.69
CA LEU A 4 14.61 -2.24 -8.50
C LEU A 4 13.87 -1.24 -7.60
N ARG A 5 14.44 -0.05 -7.39
CA ARG A 5 13.77 1.02 -6.64
C ARG A 5 12.44 1.43 -7.28
N ARG A 6 12.40 1.51 -8.63
CA ARG A 6 11.15 1.82 -9.35
C ARG A 6 10.10 0.74 -9.18
N HIS A 7 10.47 -0.54 -9.28
CA HIS A 7 9.54 -1.64 -9.06
C HIS A 7 9.01 -1.67 -7.63
N ILE A 8 9.88 -1.45 -6.63
CA ILE A 8 9.45 -1.39 -5.23
C ILE A 8 8.52 -0.20 -5.00
N SER A 9 8.86 0.99 -5.51
CA SER A 9 8.00 2.18 -5.37
C SER A 9 6.62 1.93 -5.99
N ASN A 10 6.58 1.36 -7.19
CA ASN A 10 5.33 1.05 -7.87
C ASN A 10 4.51 0.00 -7.11
N TYR A 11 5.16 -1.03 -6.56
CA TYR A 11 4.50 -2.03 -5.72
C TYR A 11 3.89 -1.39 -4.47
N ILE A 12 4.62 -0.51 -3.79
CA ILE A 12 4.15 0.17 -2.58
C ILE A 12 2.95 1.07 -2.90
N GLU A 13 3.05 1.93 -3.90
CA GLU A 13 2.02 2.93 -4.19
C GLU A 13 0.75 2.36 -4.83
N VAL A 14 0.90 1.41 -5.77
CA VAL A 14 -0.23 0.92 -6.58
C VAL A 14 -0.90 -0.27 -5.93
N PHE A 15 -0.13 -1.18 -5.33
CA PHE A 15 -0.66 -2.41 -4.77
C PHE A 15 -0.77 -2.37 -3.25
N TYR A 16 0.34 -2.11 -2.54
CA TYR A 16 0.35 -2.21 -1.09
C TYR A 16 -0.57 -1.16 -0.45
N ASN A 17 -0.42 0.11 -0.79
CA ASN A 17 -1.18 1.20 -0.17
C ASN A 17 -2.67 1.20 -0.58
N ARG A 18 -3.00 0.74 -1.79
CA ARG A 18 -4.34 0.90 -2.38
C ARG A 18 -5.17 -0.37 -2.51
N GLN A 19 -4.57 -1.56 -2.44
CA GLN A 19 -5.28 -2.82 -2.74
C GLN A 19 -5.05 -3.90 -1.69
N ARG A 20 -3.92 -3.90 -0.98
CA ARG A 20 -3.63 -4.91 0.03
C ARG A 20 -4.49 -4.69 1.27
N LEU A 21 -5.29 -5.70 1.63
CA LEU A 21 -6.06 -5.69 2.86
C LEU A 21 -5.21 -6.15 4.06
N HIS A 22 -5.38 -5.48 5.18
CA HIS A 22 -4.68 -5.80 6.43
C HIS A 22 -5.66 -6.20 7.51
N SER A 23 -5.50 -7.38 8.09
CA SER A 23 -6.31 -7.85 9.23
C SER A 23 -6.22 -6.90 10.43
N GLY A 24 -5.02 -6.36 10.70
CA GLY A 24 -4.79 -5.37 11.75
C GLY A 24 -5.44 -4.00 11.51
N LEU A 25 -5.80 -3.68 10.26
CA LEU A 25 -6.53 -2.45 9.90
C LEU A 25 -8.04 -2.70 9.76
N GLY A 26 -8.54 -3.85 10.23
CA GLY A 26 -9.95 -4.22 10.09
C GLY A 26 -10.35 -4.58 8.67
N TYR A 27 -9.45 -5.24 7.93
CA TYR A 27 -9.62 -5.56 6.51
C TYR A 27 -9.82 -4.33 5.63
N ARG A 28 -9.01 -3.30 5.91
CA ARG A 28 -8.89 -2.10 5.07
C ARG A 28 -7.48 -2.02 4.50
N THR A 29 -7.36 -1.28 3.42
CA THR A 29 -6.08 -0.87 2.84
C THR A 29 -5.42 0.21 3.70
N PRO A 30 -4.10 0.40 3.60
CA PRO A 30 -3.42 1.49 4.28
C PRO A 30 -4.02 2.86 3.96
N LEU A 31 -4.36 3.12 2.69
CA LEU A 31 -4.96 4.39 2.27
C LEU A 31 -6.35 4.61 2.91
N GLU A 32 -7.23 3.61 2.86
CA GLU A 32 -8.56 3.69 3.50
C GLU A 32 -8.47 3.89 5.01
N PHE A 33 -7.43 3.36 5.65
CA PHE A 33 -7.21 3.57 7.08
C PHE A 33 -6.76 5.00 7.38
N GLU A 34 -5.90 5.58 6.54
CA GLU A 34 -5.44 6.97 6.69
C GLU A 34 -6.57 7.98 6.41
N GLU A 35 -7.46 7.73 5.45
CA GLU A 35 -8.60 8.61 5.13
C GLU A 35 -9.67 8.69 6.23
N ILE A 36 -9.65 7.77 7.20
CA ILE A 36 -10.62 7.70 8.30
C ILE A 36 -10.11 8.41 9.58
N ASN A 37 -8.82 8.77 9.64
CA ASN A 37 -8.25 9.61 10.70
C ASN A 37 -8.37 11.10 10.38
#